data_AF-A0A109FCH0-F1
#
_entry.id   AF-A0A109FCH0-F1
#
_cell.length_a   1.000
_cell.length_b   1.000
_cell.length_c   1.000
_cell.angle_alpha   90.00
_cell.angle_beta   90.00
_cell.angle_gamma   90.00
#
_symmetry.space_group_name_H-M   'P 1'
#
loop_
_entity.id
_entity.type
_entity.pdbx_description
1 polymer ?
#
loop_
_entity_poly.entity_id
_entity_poly.type
_entity_poly.pdbx_seq_one_letter_code
_entity_poly.pdbx_strand_id
1 'polypeptide(L)'
;VDLATCRLLGPFALAIQGIMGAAVLGSLVVKRMREKPRRKWKIWLADVSKQVIGQAFVHASNVAISDLIAMHTSDNPCSLYALNIITDTTLGVLILYWLLQLSTRLMRQYAQPLYETGYYGSPFSLSLWGEQAAVYVACLTAMKVVVLILFWLFPFLEDVMSWALSWITNEEAQVFVVMLVIPLFMNLFQFLM
;
A
#
# COMPACT_ATOMS: atom_id res chain seq x y z
N VAL A 1 29.47 13.74 -4.57
CA VAL A 1 28.01 13.74 -4.76
C VAL A 1 27.44 13.08 -3.52
N ASP A 2 26.92 13.89 -2.60
CA ASP A 2 26.59 13.45 -1.23
C ASP A 2 25.40 12.47 -1.23
N LEU A 3 25.66 11.22 -0.85
CA LEU A 3 24.71 10.11 -0.75
C LEU A 3 23.70 10.26 0.42
N ALA A 4 23.42 11.48 0.90
CA ALA A 4 22.82 11.70 2.22
C ALA A 4 21.53 12.54 2.26
N THR A 5 20.77 12.65 1.16
CA THR A 5 19.74 13.71 1.01
C THR A 5 18.26 13.28 1.13
N CYS A 6 17.94 12.03 1.50
CA CYS A 6 16.57 11.63 1.87
C CYS A 6 16.58 10.43 2.82
N ARG A 7 16.02 10.58 4.03
CA ARG A 7 15.92 9.51 5.04
C ARG A 7 14.49 9.04 5.22
N LEU A 8 14.12 7.97 4.53
CA LEU A 8 12.78 7.39 4.61
C LEU A 8 12.43 6.87 6.03
N LEU A 9 13.42 6.49 6.83
CA LEU A 9 13.27 6.01 8.21
C LEU A 9 13.78 7.00 9.26
N GLY A 10 13.91 8.29 8.91
CA GLY A 10 14.34 9.33 9.85
C GLY A 10 13.29 9.58 10.97
N PRO A 11 13.69 10.16 12.12
CA PRO A 11 12.76 10.47 13.22
C PRO A 11 11.57 11.34 12.78
N PHE A 12 11.81 12.32 11.91
CA PHE A 12 10.77 13.16 11.33
C PHE A 12 9.79 12.36 10.44
N ALA A 13 10.32 11.48 9.58
CA ALA A 13 9.53 10.60 8.73
C ALA A 13 8.63 9.67 9.56
N LEU A 14 9.17 9.05 10.61
CA LEU A 14 8.42 8.18 11.52
C LEU A 14 7.29 8.92 12.24
N ALA A 15 7.53 10.16 12.68
CA ALA A 15 6.50 10.99 13.29
C ALA A 15 5.35 11.27 12.32
N ILE A 16 5.67 11.65 11.08
CA ILE A 16 4.69 11.89 10.03
C ILE A 16 3.89 10.63 9.68
N GLN A 17 4.56 9.49 9.51
CA GLN A 17 3.92 8.20 9.23
C GLN A 17 2.97 7.80 10.36
N GLY A 18 3.36 8.03 11.62
CA GLY A 18 2.51 7.78 12.79
C GLY A 18 1.24 8.64 12.78
N ILE A 19 1.38 9.95 12.49
CA ILE A 19 0.24 10.87 12.39
C ILE A 19 -0.70 10.45 11.25
N MET A 20 -0.15 10.13 10.07
CA MET A 20 -0.94 9.66 8.93
C MET A 20 -1.67 8.36 9.26
N GLY A 21 -0.99 7.40 9.88
CA GLY A 21 -1.58 6.13 10.30
C GLY A 21 -2.74 6.32 11.27
N ALA A 22 -2.57 7.19 12.26
CA ALA A 22 -3.62 7.54 13.20
C ALA A 22 -4.83 8.21 12.50
N ALA A 23 -4.58 9.13 11.58
CA ALA A 23 -5.63 9.80 10.80
C ALA A 23 -6.42 8.80 9.93
N VAL A 24 -5.72 7.89 9.24
CA VAL A 24 -6.36 6.87 8.38
C VAL A 24 -7.19 5.91 9.23
N LEU A 25 -6.64 5.35 10.32
CA LEU A 25 -7.39 4.47 11.22
C LEU A 25 -8.59 5.18 11.85
N GLY A 26 -8.43 6.44 12.26
CA GLY A 26 -9.52 7.28 12.75
C GLY A 26 -10.63 7.46 11.70
N SER A 27 -10.27 7.70 10.44
CA SER A 27 -11.24 7.83 9.36
C SER A 27 -12.05 6.54 9.13
N LEU A 28 -11.43 5.36 9.26
CA LEU A 28 -12.11 4.06 9.18
C LEU A 28 -13.11 3.85 10.32
N VAL A 29 -12.80 4.32 11.52
CA VAL A 29 -13.73 4.29 12.66
C VAL A 29 -14.92 5.22 12.39
N VAL A 30 -14.66 6.44 11.91
CA VAL A 30 -15.73 7.40 11.54
C VAL A 30 -16.61 6.82 10.42
N LYS A 31 -16.00 6.20 9.40
CA LYS A 31 -16.73 5.52 8.32
C LYS A 31 -17.68 4.46 8.88
N ARG A 32 -17.19 3.59 9.77
CA ARG A 32 -18.01 2.58 10.44
C ARG A 32 -19.19 3.19 11.21
N MET A 33 -18.99 4.33 11.88
CA MET A 33 -20.07 4.99 12.63
C MET A 33 -21.20 5.50 11.72
N ARG A 34 -20.87 5.85 10.47
CA ARG A 34 -21.80 6.35 9.44
C ARG A 34 -22.46 5.23 8.61
N GLU A 35 -21.89 4.03 8.55
CA GLU A 35 -22.45 2.87 7.86
C GLU A 35 -23.84 2.48 8.39
N LYS A 36 -24.78 2.17 7.49
CA LYS A 36 -26.12 1.64 7.80
C LYS A 36 -26.41 0.41 6.94
N PRO A 37 -26.59 -0.80 7.51
CA PRO A 37 -26.39 -1.17 8.92
C PRO A 37 -24.91 -1.17 9.31
N ARG A 38 -24.62 -0.93 10.61
CA ARG A 38 -23.25 -0.90 11.11
C ARG A 38 -22.63 -2.29 11.14
N ARG A 39 -21.44 -2.46 10.54
CA ARG A 39 -20.68 -3.73 10.58
C ARG A 39 -20.32 -4.12 12.01
N LYS A 40 -20.50 -5.40 12.36
CA LYS A 40 -20.14 -5.95 13.69
C LYS A 40 -18.65 -5.75 13.96
N TRP A 41 -18.28 -5.38 15.19
CA TRP A 41 -16.89 -5.07 15.57
C TRP A 41 -15.89 -6.17 15.22
N LYS A 42 -16.24 -7.45 15.46
CA LYS A 42 -15.36 -8.58 15.16
C LYS A 42 -15.01 -8.68 13.66
N ILE A 43 -16.00 -8.50 12.79
CA ILE A 43 -15.81 -8.56 11.33
C ILE A 43 -15.03 -7.33 10.87
N TRP A 44 -15.41 -6.14 11.34
CA TRP A 44 -14.73 -4.90 11.01
C TRP A 44 -13.25 -4.93 11.41
N LEU A 45 -12.92 -5.41 12.61
CA LEU A 45 -11.54 -5.52 13.06
C LEU A 45 -10.74 -6.53 12.22
N ALA A 46 -11.37 -7.62 11.81
CA ALA A 46 -10.78 -8.61 10.91
C ALA A 46 -10.52 -8.07 9.50
N ASP A 47 -11.38 -7.18 8.99
CA ASP A 47 -11.17 -6.51 7.70
C ASP A 47 -10.06 -5.46 7.78
N VAL A 48 -10.08 -4.64 8.84
CA VAL A 48 -9.09 -3.58 9.06
C VAL A 48 -7.72 -4.18 9.34
N SER A 49 -7.63 -5.27 10.12
CA SER A 49 -6.34 -5.94 10.38
C SER A 49 -5.70 -6.46 9.09
N LYS A 50 -6.49 -6.99 8.14
CA LYS A 50 -5.97 -7.38 6.81
C LYS A 50 -5.43 -6.18 6.03
N GLN A 51 -6.15 -5.05 6.04
CA GLN A 51 -5.69 -3.82 5.38
C GLN A 51 -4.39 -3.31 6.00
N VAL A 52 -4.28 -3.31 7.33
CA VAL A 52 -3.06 -2.90 8.04
C VAL A 52 -1.88 -3.82 7.69
N ILE A 53 -2.08 -5.13 7.68
CA ILE A 53 -1.04 -6.10 7.28
C ILE A 53 -0.61 -5.86 5.83
N GLY A 54 -1.56 -5.69 4.91
CA GLY A 54 -1.26 -5.42 3.51
C GLY A 54 -0.51 -4.11 3.30
N GLN A 55 -0.94 -3.03 3.96
CA GLN A 55 -0.27 -1.74 3.90
C GLN A 55 1.14 -1.81 4.49
N ALA A 56 1.33 -2.51 5.60
CA ALA A 56 2.65 -2.70 6.19
C ALA A 56 3.57 -3.47 5.23
N PHE A 57 3.06 -4.53 4.58
CA PHE A 57 3.81 -5.30 3.59
C PHE A 57 4.24 -4.45 2.38
N VAL A 58 3.32 -3.70 1.78
CA VAL A 58 3.62 -2.83 0.62
C VAL A 58 4.58 -1.71 1.03
N HIS A 59 4.34 -1.05 2.16
CA HIS A 59 5.20 0.01 2.66
C HIS A 59 6.64 -0.48 2.91
N ALA A 60 6.79 -1.60 3.63
CA ALA A 60 8.10 -2.19 3.90
C ALA A 60 8.81 -2.60 2.61
N SER A 61 8.07 -3.19 1.66
CA SER A 61 8.60 -3.54 0.33
C SER A 61 9.09 -2.29 -0.41
N ASN A 62 8.31 -1.21 -0.41
CA ASN A 62 8.65 0.04 -1.10
C ASN A 62 9.90 0.68 -0.51
N VAL A 63 10.02 0.75 0.82
CA VAL A 63 11.22 1.26 1.49
C VAL A 63 12.42 0.38 1.14
N ALA A 64 12.30 -0.95 1.32
CA ALA A 64 13.40 -1.87 1.06
C ALA A 64 13.90 -1.80 -0.40
N ILE A 65 12.98 -1.80 -1.37
CA ILE A 65 13.33 -1.71 -2.80
C ILE A 65 14.00 -0.37 -3.10
N SER A 66 13.48 0.73 -2.55
CA SER A 66 14.02 2.07 -2.81
C SER A 66 15.42 2.23 -2.24
N ASP A 67 15.64 1.76 -1.01
CA ASP A 67 16.97 1.79 -0.37
C ASP A 67 17.96 0.83 -1.07
N LEU A 68 17.53 -0.38 -1.43
CA LEU A 68 18.38 -1.36 -2.11
C LEU A 68 18.86 -0.87 -3.47
N ILE A 69 17.97 -0.28 -4.28
CA ILE A 69 18.34 0.22 -5.60
C ILE A 69 19.21 1.47 -5.49
N ALA A 70 18.85 2.43 -4.62
CA ALA A 70 19.67 3.63 -4.39
C ALA A 70 21.12 3.30 -3.99
N MET A 71 21.34 2.23 -3.22
CA MET A 71 22.69 1.76 -2.88
C MET A 71 23.51 1.29 -4.09
N HIS A 72 22.88 0.78 -5.15
CA HIS A 72 23.55 0.23 -6.32
C HIS A 72 23.65 1.20 -7.49
N THR A 73 22.69 2.10 -7.67
CA THR A 73 22.61 2.99 -8.83
C THR A 73 22.94 4.46 -8.52
N SER A 74 23.18 4.81 -7.24
CA SER A 74 23.36 6.18 -6.76
C SER A 74 22.17 7.12 -7.00
N ASP A 75 20.98 6.56 -7.23
CA ASP A 75 19.75 7.31 -7.44
C ASP A 75 19.12 7.81 -6.13
N ASN A 76 18.24 8.81 -6.23
CA ASN A 76 17.54 9.39 -5.08
C ASN A 76 16.46 8.41 -4.55
N PRO A 77 16.59 7.88 -3.31
CA PRO A 77 15.62 6.93 -2.76
C PRO A 77 14.21 7.52 -2.60
N CYS A 78 14.08 8.83 -2.38
CA CYS A 78 12.78 9.51 -2.35
C CYS A 78 12.06 9.44 -3.70
N SER A 79 12.78 9.55 -4.82
CA SER A 79 12.22 9.49 -6.18
C SER A 79 11.65 8.11 -6.45
N LEU A 80 12.45 7.07 -6.21
CA LEU A 80 12.02 5.69 -6.42
C LEU A 80 10.88 5.31 -5.48
N TYR A 81 10.91 5.78 -4.22
CA TYR A 81 9.83 5.56 -3.27
C TYR A 81 8.52 6.27 -3.69
N ALA A 82 8.61 7.53 -4.16
CA ALA A 82 7.47 8.27 -4.69
C ALA A 82 6.86 7.58 -5.92
N LEU A 83 7.70 7.13 -6.84
CA LEU A 83 7.27 6.37 -8.01
C LEU A 83 6.56 5.08 -7.60
N ASN A 84 7.13 4.31 -6.67
CA ASN A 84 6.50 3.11 -6.11
C ASN A 84 5.12 3.42 -5.51
N ILE A 85 4.99 4.44 -4.66
CA ILE A 85 3.70 4.80 -4.05
C ILE A 85 2.67 5.19 -5.11
N ILE A 86 3.03 6.07 -6.05
CA ILE A 86 2.10 6.55 -7.07
C ILE A 86 1.63 5.38 -7.92
N THR A 87 2.54 4.50 -8.37
CA THR A 87 2.17 3.35 -9.18
C THR A 87 1.35 2.33 -8.38
N ASP A 88 1.74 2.00 -7.15
CA ASP A 88 1.03 1.04 -6.30
C ASP A 88 -0.40 1.50 -5.99
N THR A 89 -0.59 2.80 -5.73
CA THR A 89 -1.90 3.39 -5.38
C THR A 89 -2.79 3.70 -6.59
N THR A 90 -2.28 3.58 -7.80
CA THR A 90 -3.04 3.80 -9.05
C THR A 90 -3.20 2.48 -9.83
N LEU A 91 -2.21 2.13 -10.63
CA LEU A 91 -2.17 0.92 -11.44
C LEU A 91 -2.12 -0.33 -10.57
N GLY A 92 -1.40 -0.30 -9.45
CA GLY A 92 -1.32 -1.40 -8.51
C GLY A 92 -2.69 -1.77 -7.92
N VAL A 93 -3.50 -0.79 -7.52
CA VAL A 93 -4.88 -1.04 -7.05
C VAL A 93 -5.75 -1.67 -8.13
N LEU A 94 -5.63 -1.24 -9.39
CA LEU A 94 -6.35 -1.84 -10.51
C LEU A 94 -5.94 -3.31 -10.71
N ILE A 95 -4.64 -3.60 -10.73
CA ILE A 95 -4.12 -4.97 -10.85
C ILE A 95 -4.60 -5.82 -9.67
N LEU A 96 -4.48 -5.30 -8.45
CA LEU A 96 -4.89 -5.98 -7.22
C LEU A 96 -6.38 -6.33 -7.24
N TYR A 97 -7.23 -5.41 -7.70
CA TYR A 97 -8.67 -5.66 -7.87
C TYR A 97 -8.91 -6.86 -8.79
N TRP A 98 -8.27 -6.89 -9.97
CA TRP A 98 -8.41 -8.02 -10.91
C TRP A 98 -7.87 -9.33 -10.32
N LEU A 99 -6.71 -9.31 -9.67
CA LEU A 99 -6.12 -10.48 -9.01
C LEU A 99 -7.02 -11.04 -7.90
N LEU A 100 -7.66 -10.16 -7.11
CA LEU A 100 -8.59 -10.56 -6.06
C LEU A 100 -9.89 -11.16 -6.61
N GLN A 101 -10.41 -10.60 -7.71
CA GLN A 101 -11.57 -11.17 -8.39
C GLN A 101 -11.24 -12.55 -8.97
N LEU A 102 -10.07 -12.68 -9.61
CA LEU A 102 -9.60 -13.95 -10.15
C LEU A 102 -9.39 -14.98 -9.03
N SER A 103 -8.69 -14.62 -7.95
CA SER A 103 -8.44 -15.53 -6.84
C SER A 103 -9.74 -15.97 -6.17
N THR A 104 -10.72 -15.07 -6.00
CA THR A 104 -12.04 -15.42 -5.48
C THR A 104 -12.76 -16.44 -6.38
N ARG A 105 -12.71 -16.26 -7.71
CA ARG A 105 -13.30 -17.20 -8.67
C ARG A 105 -12.62 -18.57 -8.60
N LEU A 106 -11.29 -18.59 -8.59
CA LEU A 106 -10.50 -19.82 -8.49
C LEU A 106 -10.76 -20.56 -7.17
N MET A 107 -10.82 -19.84 -6.05
CA MET A 107 -11.14 -20.43 -4.75
C MET A 107 -12.54 -21.05 -4.74
N ARG A 108 -13.53 -20.38 -5.32
CA ARG A 108 -14.89 -20.92 -5.45
C ARG A 108 -14.94 -22.17 -6.34
N GLN A 109 -14.20 -22.16 -7.44
CA GLN A 109 -14.24 -23.25 -8.41
C GLN A 109 -13.49 -24.50 -7.95
N TYR A 110 -12.32 -24.33 -7.32
CA TYR A 110 -11.39 -25.43 -7.06
C TYR A 110 -11.22 -25.81 -5.59
N ALA A 111 -11.46 -24.88 -4.66
CA ALA A 111 -11.19 -25.13 -3.23
C ALA A 111 -12.48 -25.27 -2.41
N GLN A 112 -13.33 -24.23 -2.42
CA GLN A 112 -14.51 -24.12 -1.56
C GLN A 112 -15.63 -23.37 -2.28
N PRO A 113 -16.70 -24.04 -2.76
CA PRO A 113 -17.82 -23.39 -3.46
C PRO A 113 -18.52 -22.28 -2.67
N LEU A 114 -18.46 -22.36 -1.33
CA LEU A 114 -19.03 -21.38 -0.40
C LEU A 114 -18.04 -20.29 0.03
N TYR A 115 -16.89 -20.15 -0.66
CA TYR A 115 -15.92 -19.09 -0.35
C TYR A 115 -16.53 -17.70 -0.57
N GLU A 116 -16.61 -16.91 0.49
CA GLU A 116 -17.13 -15.54 0.47
C GLU A 116 -16.14 -14.59 1.15
N THR A 117 -15.68 -13.59 0.41
CA THR A 117 -14.73 -12.60 0.92
C THR A 117 -15.40 -11.74 1.99
N GLY A 118 -14.72 -11.56 3.13
CA GLY A 118 -15.29 -10.83 4.27
C GLY A 118 -16.23 -11.65 5.16
N TYR A 119 -16.50 -12.92 4.81
CA TYR A 119 -17.14 -13.88 5.71
C TYR A 119 -16.07 -14.75 6.39
N TYR A 120 -16.10 -14.80 7.72
CA TYR A 120 -15.11 -15.53 8.55
C TYR A 120 -15.73 -16.67 9.35
N GLY A 121 -16.94 -17.12 8.99
CA GLY A 121 -17.66 -18.16 9.73
C GLY A 121 -18.59 -17.63 10.83
N SER A 122 -19.51 -18.51 11.26
CA SER A 122 -20.41 -18.33 12.40
C SER A 122 -20.45 -19.64 13.21
N PRO A 123 -19.61 -19.84 14.24
CA PRO A 123 -18.76 -18.85 14.92
C PRO A 123 -17.52 -18.40 14.12
N PHE A 124 -16.94 -17.27 14.53
CA PHE A 124 -15.76 -16.68 13.88
C PHE A 124 -14.55 -17.64 13.92
N SER A 125 -13.97 -17.91 12.76
CA SER A 125 -12.81 -18.78 12.58
C SER A 125 -11.58 -17.97 12.17
N LEU A 126 -10.53 -18.05 12.99
CA LEU A 126 -9.22 -17.45 12.68
C LEU A 126 -8.55 -18.13 11.49
N SER A 127 -8.84 -19.40 11.21
CA SER A 127 -8.29 -20.11 10.04
C SER A 127 -8.81 -19.49 8.74
N LEU A 128 -10.12 -19.24 8.64
CA LEU A 128 -10.72 -18.62 7.46
C LEU A 128 -10.23 -17.20 7.25
N TRP A 129 -10.05 -16.45 8.33
CA TRP A 129 -9.41 -15.13 8.27
C TRP A 129 -7.97 -15.23 7.75
N GLY A 130 -7.18 -16.17 8.28
CA GLY A 130 -5.79 -16.39 7.89
C GLY A 130 -5.64 -16.81 6.43
N GLU A 131 -6.50 -17.69 5.93
CA GLU A 131 -6.56 -18.07 4.52
C GLU A 131 -6.85 -16.85 3.61
N GLN A 132 -7.86 -16.04 3.97
CA GLN A 132 -8.16 -14.82 3.21
C GLN A 132 -7.03 -13.80 3.27
N ALA A 133 -6.38 -13.65 4.43
CA ALA A 133 -5.23 -12.78 4.59
C ALA A 133 -4.03 -13.25 3.75
N ALA A 134 -3.78 -14.56 3.71
CA ALA A 134 -2.71 -15.16 2.91
C ALA A 134 -2.95 -14.96 1.41
N VAL A 135 -4.19 -15.18 0.92
CA VAL A 135 -4.57 -14.89 -0.46
C VAL A 135 -4.38 -13.41 -0.78
N TYR A 136 -4.79 -12.51 0.13
CA TYR A 136 -4.62 -11.07 -0.05
C TYR A 136 -3.15 -10.67 -0.17
N VAL A 137 -2.28 -11.16 0.72
CA VAL A 137 -0.84 -10.91 0.67
C VAL A 137 -0.22 -11.51 -0.60
N ALA A 138 -0.63 -12.71 -1.03
CA ALA A 138 -0.17 -13.30 -2.28
C ALA A 138 -0.55 -12.43 -3.50
N CYS A 139 -1.77 -11.89 -3.54
CA CYS A 139 -2.18 -10.95 -4.58
C CYS A 139 -1.38 -9.64 -4.53
N LEU A 140 -1.05 -9.11 -3.33
CA LEU A 140 -0.18 -7.95 -3.17
C LEU A 140 1.23 -8.22 -3.70
N THR A 141 1.80 -9.38 -3.38
CA THR A 141 3.11 -9.80 -3.89
C THR A 141 3.10 -9.91 -5.41
N ALA A 142 2.09 -10.56 -5.99
CA ALA A 142 1.95 -10.67 -7.44
C ALA A 142 1.79 -9.30 -8.12
N MET A 143 0.97 -8.42 -7.55
CA MET A 143 0.86 -7.03 -7.99
C MET A 143 2.23 -6.32 -7.96
N LYS A 144 2.98 -6.47 -6.85
CA LYS A 144 4.28 -5.83 -6.69
C LYS A 144 5.29 -6.32 -7.72
N VAL A 145 5.32 -7.62 -8.01
CA VAL A 145 6.17 -8.19 -9.07
C VAL A 145 5.85 -7.57 -10.43
N VAL A 146 4.56 -7.39 -10.76
CA VAL A 146 4.16 -6.74 -12.02
C VAL A 146 4.62 -5.29 -12.07
N VAL A 147 4.48 -4.53 -10.98
CA VAL A 147 4.97 -3.15 -10.89
C VAL A 147 6.48 -3.07 -11.06
N LEU A 148 7.24 -4.00 -10.48
CA LEU A 148 8.70 -4.04 -10.63
C LEU A 148 9.14 -4.38 -12.06
N ILE A 149 8.44 -5.31 -12.73
CA ILE A 149 8.67 -5.58 -14.15
C ILE A 149 8.39 -4.33 -14.98
N LEU A 150 7.33 -3.56 -14.66
CA LEU A 150 7.02 -2.31 -15.34
C LEU A 150 8.16 -1.29 -15.19
N PHE A 151 8.70 -1.11 -13.99
CA PHE A 151 9.84 -0.19 -13.80
C PHE A 151 11.09 -0.64 -14.53
N TRP A 152 11.35 -1.95 -14.57
CA TRP A 152 12.45 -2.49 -15.35
C TRP A 152 12.29 -2.28 -16.86
N LEU A 153 11.05 -2.38 -17.39
CA LEU A 153 10.75 -2.13 -18.80
C LEU A 153 10.79 -0.63 -19.16
N PHE A 154 10.46 0.25 -18.21
CA PHE A 154 10.31 1.68 -18.44
C PHE A 154 11.15 2.51 -17.44
N PRO A 155 12.50 2.43 -17.53
CA PRO A 155 13.39 3.11 -16.59
C PRO A 155 13.26 4.64 -16.60
N PHE A 156 12.82 5.23 -17.73
CA PHE A 156 12.61 6.68 -17.85
C PHE A 156 11.59 7.23 -16.83
N LEU A 157 10.73 6.39 -16.25
CA LEU A 157 9.78 6.81 -15.22
C LEU A 157 10.49 7.34 -13.97
N GLU A 158 11.66 6.78 -13.64
CA GLU A 158 12.48 7.25 -12.53
C GLU A 158 13.09 8.62 -12.81
N ASP A 159 13.59 8.84 -14.03
CA ASP A 159 14.12 10.14 -14.45
C ASP A 159 13.05 11.24 -14.37
N VAL A 160 11.82 10.93 -14.82
CA VAL A 160 10.68 11.84 -14.73
C VAL A 160 10.35 12.16 -13.27
N MET A 161 10.37 11.15 -12.40
CA MET A 161 10.10 11.36 -10.97
C MET A 161 11.20 12.18 -10.29
N SER A 162 12.47 11.90 -10.62
CA SER A 162 13.62 12.63 -10.13
C SER A 162 13.57 14.10 -10.55
N TRP A 163 13.23 14.36 -11.82
CA TRP A 163 12.99 15.71 -12.31
C TRP A 163 11.85 16.39 -11.56
N ALA A 164 10.73 15.71 -11.32
CA ALA A 164 9.60 16.28 -10.58
C ALA A 164 9.95 16.65 -9.14
N LEU A 165 10.70 15.79 -8.43
CA LEU A 165 11.14 16.05 -7.05
C LEU A 165 12.27 17.06 -6.96
N SER A 166 13.07 17.27 -8.02
CA SER A 166 14.16 18.25 -8.03
C SER A 166 13.68 19.70 -7.78
N TRP A 167 12.39 19.98 -8.00
CA TRP A 167 11.77 21.27 -7.70
C TRP A 167 11.64 21.53 -6.19
N ILE A 168 11.72 20.48 -5.37
CA ILE A 168 11.70 20.55 -3.92
C ILE A 168 13.14 20.43 -3.42
N THR A 169 13.76 21.57 -3.09
CA THR A 169 15.17 21.62 -2.68
C THR A 169 15.41 21.21 -1.23
N ASN A 170 14.38 21.23 -0.38
CA ASN A 170 14.47 20.85 1.03
C ASN A 170 14.15 19.36 1.22
N GLU A 171 15.07 18.63 1.86
CA GLU A 171 14.98 17.18 2.08
C GLU A 171 13.81 16.76 2.97
N GLU A 172 13.58 17.49 4.08
CA GLU A 172 12.43 17.24 4.96
C GLU A 172 11.11 17.52 4.21
N ALA A 173 11.10 18.52 3.33
CA ALA A 173 9.95 18.79 2.48
C ALA A 173 9.71 17.67 1.45
N GLN A 174 10.76 17.08 0.85
CA GLN A 174 10.60 15.91 -0.02
C GLN A 174 9.98 14.74 0.75
N VAL A 175 10.52 14.42 1.93
CA VAL A 175 9.98 13.36 2.81
C VAL A 175 8.52 13.65 3.17
N PHE A 176 8.20 14.88 3.57
CA PHE A 176 6.83 15.29 3.89
C PHE A 176 5.88 15.10 2.71
N VAL A 177 6.28 15.54 1.51
CA VAL A 177 5.46 15.40 0.30
C VAL A 177 5.24 13.94 -0.05
N VAL A 178 6.31 13.15 -0.07
CA VAL A 178 6.25 11.76 -0.53
C VAL A 178 5.59 10.84 0.48
N MET A 179 5.77 11.07 1.78
CA MET A 179 5.23 10.20 2.84
C MET A 179 3.86 10.60 3.37
N LEU A 180 3.46 11.87 3.23
CA LEU A 180 2.17 12.35 3.73
C LEU A 180 1.28 12.83 2.60
N VAL A 181 1.76 13.80 1.82
CA VAL A 181 0.91 14.54 0.87
C VAL A 181 0.43 13.60 -0.23
N ILE A 182 1.35 12.93 -0.93
CA ILE A 182 1.01 12.02 -2.03
C ILE A 182 0.07 10.90 -1.55
N PRO A 183 0.37 10.13 -0.47
CA PRO A 183 -0.53 9.10 0.01
C PRO A 183 -1.90 9.62 0.43
N LEU A 184 -1.98 10.79 1.07
CA LEU A 184 -3.26 11.36 1.50
C LEU A 184 -4.14 11.71 0.29
N PHE A 185 -3.58 12.34 -0.73
CA PHE A 185 -4.30 12.63 -1.97
C PHE A 185 -4.77 11.36 -2.68
N MET A 186 -3.89 10.36 -2.81
CA MET A 186 -4.24 9.09 -3.46
C MET A 186 -5.33 8.33 -2.69
N ASN A 187 -5.23 8.25 -1.37
CA ASN A 187 -6.25 7.61 -0.53
C ASN A 187 -7.59 8.36 -0.59
N LEU A 188 -7.59 9.70 -0.63
CA LEU A 188 -8.80 10.49 -0.79
C LEU A 188 -9.48 10.21 -2.14
N PHE A 189 -8.68 10.17 -3.21
CA PHE A 189 -9.19 9.87 -4.55
C PHE A 189 -9.79 8.46 -4.63
N GLN A 190 -9.13 7.46 -4.05
CA GLN A 190 -9.64 6.10 -3.93
C GLN A 190 -10.92 6.01 -3.09
N PHE A 191 -11.12 6.91 -2.14
CA PHE A 191 -12.34 6.95 -1.33
C PHE A 191 -13.51 7.61 -2.06
N LEU A 192 -13.23 8.56 -2.96
CA LEU A 192 -14.23 9.31 -3.73
C LEU A 192 -14.72 8.57 -4.98
N MET A 193 -13.91 7.68 -5.55
CA MET A 193 -14.31 6.77 -6.64
C MET A 193 -14.96 5.49 -6.13
#